data_AF-A0A2K9J1V9-F1
#
_entry.id   AF-A0A2K9J1V9-F1
#
_cell.length_a   1.000
_cell.length_b   1.000
_cell.length_c   1.000
_cell.angle_alpha   90.00
_cell.angle_beta   90.00
_cell.angle_gamma   90.00
#
_symmetry.space_group_name_H-M   'P 1'
#
loop_
_entity.id
_entity.type
_entity.pdbx_description
1 polymer ?
#
loop_
_entity_poly.entity_id
_entity_poly.type
_entity_poly.pdbx_seq_one_letter_code
_entity_poly.pdbx_strand_id
1 'polypeptide(L)'
;MVKKKDYSDFSNVKHSHDRLIPEEFPEGAFGSSIHSDTAVEGKSTSWEEGQHRDSAFVYPDRKQHENVPRRAPGSHIIHDEKEQ
;
A
#
# COMPACT_ATOMS: atom_id res chain seq x y z
N MET A 1 -16.93 3.86 -37.15
CA MET A 1 -15.58 3.75 -36.56
C MET A 1 -15.61 4.36 -35.17
N VAL A 2 -15.51 3.54 -34.12
CA VAL A 2 -15.36 4.05 -32.74
C VAL A 2 -13.92 4.51 -32.59
N LYS A 3 -13.69 5.81 -32.34
CA LYS A 3 -12.35 6.31 -32.00
C LYS A 3 -11.91 5.64 -30.70
N LYS A 4 -10.82 4.87 -30.74
CA LYS A 4 -10.11 4.48 -29.52
C LYS A 4 -9.66 5.76 -28.82
N LYS A 5 -10.10 5.94 -27.58
CA LYS A 5 -9.57 7.00 -26.71
C LYS A 5 -8.23 6.49 -26.19
N ASP A 6 -7.16 7.20 -26.50
CA ASP A 6 -5.85 6.93 -25.92
C ASP A 6 -5.86 7.54 -24.51
N TYR A 7 -5.95 6.68 -23.50
CA TYR A 7 -5.83 7.08 -22.11
C TYR A 7 -4.36 6.95 -21.72
N SER A 8 -3.77 8.03 -21.20
CA SER A 8 -2.48 7.99 -20.53
C SER A 8 -2.68 7.54 -19.09
N ASP A 9 -1.88 6.59 -18.62
CA ASP A 9 -1.78 6.30 -17.20
C ASP A 9 -1.14 7.50 -16.48
N PHE A 10 -1.62 7.78 -15.27
CA PHE A 10 -1.12 8.87 -14.44
C PHE A 10 -0.54 8.29 -13.16
N SER A 11 0.69 8.69 -12.84
CA SER A 11 1.42 8.19 -11.68
C SER A 11 0.69 8.41 -10.35
N ASN A 12 -0.08 9.49 -10.21
CA ASN A 12 -0.88 9.77 -9.02
C ASN A 12 -2.09 8.83 -8.88
N VAL A 13 -2.72 8.46 -10.00
CA VAL A 13 -3.85 7.51 -10.02
C VAL A 13 -3.34 6.13 -9.64
N LYS A 14 -2.24 5.69 -10.27
CA LYS A 14 -1.57 4.44 -9.92
C LYS A 14 -1.13 4.41 -8.46
N HIS A 15 -0.53 5.48 -7.96
CA HIS A 15 -0.10 5.51 -6.55
C HIS A 15 -1.27 5.44 -5.56
N SER A 16 -2.39 6.11 -5.86
CA SER A 16 -3.60 6.02 -5.04
C SER A 16 -4.25 4.63 -5.09
N HIS A 17 -4.14 3.94 -6.22
CA HIS A 17 -4.62 2.58 -6.39
C HIS A 17 -3.76 1.55 -5.65
N ASP A 18 -2.44 1.69 -5.76
CA ASP A 18 -1.47 0.74 -5.24
C ASP A 18 -1.27 0.88 -3.72
N ARG A 19 -1.45 2.09 -3.16
CA ARG A 19 -1.29 2.37 -1.73
C ARG A 19 -2.59 2.12 -0.97
N LEU A 20 -2.68 0.98 -0.32
CA LEU A 20 -3.85 0.61 0.50
C LEU A 20 -3.70 1.12 1.93
N ILE A 21 -4.64 1.97 2.35
CA ILE A 21 -4.71 2.49 3.72
C ILE A 21 -5.32 1.39 4.60
N PRO A 22 -4.65 0.95 5.68
CA PRO A 22 -5.21 -0.03 6.59
C PRO A 22 -6.39 0.56 7.37
N GLU A 23 -7.45 -0.22 7.52
CA GLU A 23 -8.57 0.10 8.41
C GLU A 23 -8.15 -0.06 9.88
N GLU A 24 -8.72 0.77 10.75
CA GLU A 24 -8.43 0.75 12.19
C GLU A 24 -9.10 -0.44 12.90
N PHE A 25 -10.35 -0.76 12.50
CA PHE A 25 -11.15 -1.84 13.06
C PHE A 25 -11.75 -2.72 11.96
N PRO A 26 -10.94 -3.58 11.32
CA PRO A 26 -11.41 -4.45 10.24
C PRO A 26 -12.42 -5.54 10.71
N GLU A 27 -12.43 -5.85 12.01
CA GLU A 27 -13.46 -6.63 12.69
C GLU A 27 -14.73 -5.84 13.04
N GLY A 28 -14.72 -4.51 12.83
CA GLY A 28 -15.81 -3.61 13.14
C GLY A 28 -15.73 -2.99 14.54
N ALA A 29 -16.69 -2.11 14.84
CA ALA A 29 -16.71 -1.38 16.10
C ALA A 29 -16.89 -2.31 17.31
N PHE A 30 -16.57 -1.82 18.51
CA PHE A 30 -16.77 -2.56 19.76
C PHE A 30 -18.22 -3.06 19.89
N GLY A 31 -18.38 -4.38 20.06
CA GLY A 31 -19.70 -5.04 20.14
C GLY A 31 -20.32 -5.40 18.79
N SER A 32 -19.63 -5.17 17.67
CA SER A 32 -20.04 -5.62 16.34
C SER A 32 -19.98 -7.14 16.24
N SER A 33 -20.96 -7.74 15.54
CA SER A 33 -20.96 -9.16 15.18
C SER A 33 -20.24 -9.45 13.86
N ILE A 34 -19.69 -8.42 13.21
CA ILE A 34 -18.97 -8.55 11.95
C ILE A 34 -17.67 -9.32 12.20
N HIS A 35 -17.38 -10.32 11.36
CA HIS A 35 -16.16 -11.14 11.43
C HIS A 35 -15.84 -11.73 12.82
N SER A 36 -16.85 -12.01 13.66
CA SER A 36 -16.65 -12.50 15.05
C SER A 36 -15.88 -13.83 15.12
N ASP A 37 -16.10 -14.70 14.13
CA ASP A 37 -15.58 -16.08 14.12
C ASP A 37 -14.64 -16.34 12.93
N THR A 38 -14.26 -15.29 12.20
CA THR A 38 -13.44 -15.38 10.99
C THR A 38 -12.17 -14.55 11.16
N ALA A 39 -11.04 -15.05 10.66
CA ALA A 39 -9.80 -14.28 10.67
C ALA A 39 -9.97 -12.98 9.88
N VAL A 40 -9.38 -11.91 10.39
CA VAL A 40 -9.36 -10.62 9.71
C VAL A 40 -8.49 -10.74 8.47
N GLU A 41 -9.13 -10.56 7.31
CA GLU A 41 -8.45 -10.25 6.06
C GLU A 41 -8.39 -8.72 5.95
N GLY A 42 -7.40 -8.15 5.25
CA GLY A 42 -7.44 -6.70 5.01
C GLY A 42 -7.44 -6.31 3.55
N LYS A 43 -8.05 -7.18 2.74
CA LYS A 43 -8.69 -6.77 1.50
C LYS A 43 -9.86 -7.72 1.25
N SER A 44 -11.01 -7.18 0.83
CA SER A 44 -12.17 -7.98 0.42
C SER A 44 -12.07 -8.49 -1.03
N THR A 45 -11.12 -7.95 -1.80
CA THR A 45 -10.81 -8.36 -3.17
C THR A 45 -9.40 -8.95 -3.24
N SER A 46 -9.10 -9.69 -4.31
CA SER A 46 -7.74 -10.20 -4.54
C SER A 46 -6.72 -9.07 -4.63
N TRP A 47 -5.48 -9.35 -4.24
CA TRP A 47 -4.35 -8.45 -4.45
C TRP A 47 -4.07 -8.26 -5.93
N GLU A 48 -3.79 -7.01 -6.31
CA GLU A 48 -3.36 -6.66 -7.66
C GLU A 48 -1.87 -6.31 -7.66
N GLU A 49 -1.25 -6.34 -8.84
CA GLU A 49 0.17 -6.05 -8.98
C GLU A 49 0.49 -4.62 -8.51
N GLY A 50 1.55 -4.46 -7.72
CA GLY A 50 1.98 -3.18 -7.16
C GLY A 50 1.25 -2.75 -5.88
N GLN A 51 0.10 -3.36 -5.57
CA GLN A 51 -0.63 -3.05 -4.34
C GLN A 51 0.15 -3.47 -3.10
N HIS A 52 0.14 -2.59 -2.11
CA HIS A 52 0.80 -2.82 -0.83
C HIS A 52 0.05 -2.09 0.28
N ARG A 53 0.15 -2.61 1.51
CA ARG A 53 -0.34 -1.89 2.67
C ARG A 53 0.56 -0.74 3.03
N ASP A 54 -0.04 0.38 3.38
CA ASP A 54 0.70 1.49 3.93
C ASP A 54 1.13 1.19 5.38
N SER A 55 2.32 1.69 5.75
CA SER A 55 2.92 1.45 7.05
C SER A 55 3.36 2.77 7.67
N ALA A 56 3.17 2.92 8.98
CA ALA A 56 3.60 4.11 9.71
C ALA A 56 5.13 4.25 9.79
N PHE A 57 5.88 3.20 9.45
CA PHE A 57 7.34 3.13 9.60
C PHE A 57 8.13 3.34 8.29
N VAL A 58 7.43 3.59 7.18
CA VAL A 58 8.04 3.86 5.88
C VAL A 58 8.14 5.36 5.60
N TYR A 59 8.96 5.73 4.62
CA TYR A 59 9.07 7.11 4.18
C TYR A 59 7.79 7.57 3.46
N PRO A 60 7.27 8.77 3.75
CA PRO A 60 6.13 9.34 3.03
C PRO A 60 6.41 9.55 1.53
N ASP A 61 7.62 10.01 1.20
CA ASP A 61 8.11 10.11 -0.19
C ASP A 61 9.15 9.02 -0.43
N ARG A 62 8.69 7.84 -0.85
CA ARG A 62 9.57 6.69 -1.10
C ARG A 62 10.52 6.94 -2.26
N LYS A 63 10.07 7.63 -3.31
CA LYS A 63 10.87 7.88 -4.51
C LYS A 63 12.09 8.74 -4.20
N GLN A 64 11.93 9.76 -3.37
CA GLN A 64 13.06 10.59 -2.97
C GLN A 64 14.03 9.90 -1.99
N HIS A 65 13.54 8.89 -1.26
CA HIS A 65 14.32 8.16 -0.24
C HIS A 65 14.85 6.82 -0.74
N GLU A 66 14.64 6.50 -2.02
CA GLU A 66 15.20 5.32 -2.67
C GLU A 66 16.73 5.41 -2.68
N ASN A 67 17.40 4.33 -2.28
CA ASN A 67 18.86 4.23 -2.13
C ASN A 67 19.46 5.18 -1.08
N VAL A 68 18.64 5.76 -0.20
CA VAL A 68 19.09 6.68 0.86
C VAL A 68 18.94 6.03 2.24
N PRO A 69 20.01 5.46 2.83
CA PRO A 69 19.91 4.79 4.12
C PRO A 69 19.56 5.74 5.25
N ARG A 70 18.76 5.24 6.20
CA ARG A 70 18.53 5.90 7.49
C ARG A 70 19.86 6.11 8.21
N ARG A 71 20.13 7.34 8.66
CA ARG A 71 21.40 7.70 9.33
C ARG A 71 21.38 7.53 10.85
N ALA A 72 20.26 7.14 11.43
CA ALA A 72 20.16 6.94 12.87
C ALA A 72 20.80 5.59 13.28
N PRO A 73 21.58 5.54 14.38
CA PRO A 73 22.18 4.29 14.85
C PRO A 73 21.10 3.27 15.20
N GLY A 74 21.30 2.00 14.81
CA GLY A 74 20.31 0.94 15.01
C GLY A 74 19.12 0.97 14.05
N SER A 75 19.16 1.80 13.00
CA SER A 75 18.09 1.84 12.00
C SER A 75 17.93 0.52 11.28
N HIS A 76 16.68 0.09 11.08
CA HIS A 76 16.36 -1.01 10.19
C HIS A 76 16.81 -0.71 8.75
N ILE A 77 17.37 -1.72 8.10
CA ILE A 77 17.76 -1.69 6.68
C ILE A 77 16.50 -1.37 5.86
N ILE A 78 16.62 -0.43 4.93
CA ILE A 78 15.58 -0.13 3.96
C ILE A 78 15.57 -1.25 2.91
N HIS A 79 14.42 -1.92 2.77
CA HIS A 79 14.19 -2.95 1.77
C HIS A 79 13.87 -2.32 0.42
N ASP A 80 14.79 -1.49 -0.09
CA ASP A 80 14.65 -0.91 -1.43
C ASP A 80 14.74 -2.05 -2.47
N GLU A 81 14.16 -1.81 -3.65
CA GLU A 81 14.22 -2.80 -4.72
C GLU A 81 15.68 -3.11 -5.03
N LYS A 82 16.03 -4.40 -5.04
CA LYS A 82 17.31 -4.81 -5.61
C LYS A 82 17.24 -4.51 -7.10
N GLU A 83 18.21 -3.77 -7.64
CA GLU A 83 18.47 -3.82 -9.07
C GLU A 83 18.56 -5.29 -9.47
N GLN A 84 17.70 -5.72 -10.40
CA GLN A 84 17.76 -7.04 -11.01
C GLN A 84 19.04 -7.18 -11.84
#